data_AF-A0A2V9NQE5-F1
#
_entry.id   AF-A0A2V9NQE5-F1
#
_cell.length_a   1.000
_cell.length_b   1.000
_cell.length_c   1.000
_cell.angle_alpha   90.00
_cell.angle_beta   90.00
_cell.angle_gamma   90.00
#
_symmetry.space_group_name_H-M   'P 1'
#
loop_
_entity.id
_entity.type
_entity.pdbx_description
1 polymer ?
#
loop_
_entity_poly.entity_id
_entity_poly.type
_entity_poly.pdbx_seq_one_letter_code
_entity_poly.pdbx_strand_id
1 'polypeptide(L)'
;MLIDTSFDFRTAEVGEFVLCSDTVIPSFTRWVSLRRITELFTEEENEAFRTIGYTIGGMMVFPGNRIDRKMTINGARGCNRKIADRFDLTLECIRRHYLVQRSPLGETLARYREFFAFSRTSKGTSNFSCYRT
;
A
#
# COMPACT_ATOMS: atom_id res chain seq x y z
N MET A 1 -5.02 13.45 3.18
CA MET A 1 -3.92 13.16 4.12
C MET A 1 -3.12 11.99 3.61
N LEU A 2 -1.84 12.18 3.29
CA LEU A 2 -0.85 11.12 3.51
C LEU A 2 -0.50 11.36 4.97
N ILE A 3 -1.10 10.62 5.89
CA ILE A 3 -0.48 10.57 7.21
C ILE A 3 0.68 9.61 7.00
N ASP A 4 1.86 10.16 6.71
CA ASP A 4 3.11 9.43 6.86
C ASP A 4 3.32 9.21 8.36
N THR A 5 2.46 8.40 8.99
CA THR A 5 2.81 7.85 10.29
C THR A 5 3.85 6.77 9.98
N SER A 6 5.11 7.15 10.09
CA SER A 6 6.18 6.16 10.16
C SER A 6 6.14 5.53 11.55
N PHE A 7 6.01 4.22 11.60
CA PHE A 7 6.11 3.47 12.86
C PHE A 7 7.23 2.44 12.75
N ASP A 8 8.01 2.34 13.82
CA ASP A 8 9.09 1.36 13.92
C ASP A 8 8.48 0.03 14.35
N PHE A 9 8.66 -0.97 13.50
CA PHE A 9 8.27 -2.34 13.78
C PHE A 9 9.52 -3.18 13.99
N ARG A 10 9.66 -3.74 15.20
CA ARG A 10 10.77 -4.62 15.56
C ARG A 10 10.24 -5.91 16.14
N THR A 11 10.72 -7.04 15.64
CA THR A 11 10.58 -8.33 16.32
C THR A 11 11.90 -9.10 16.26
N ALA A 12 12.10 -10.00 17.22
CA ALA A 12 13.33 -10.80 17.31
C ALA A 12 13.58 -11.68 16.06
N GLU A 13 12.51 -12.04 15.33
CA GLU A 13 12.56 -12.89 14.15
C GLU A 13 12.71 -12.11 12.83
N VAL A 14 12.31 -10.84 12.80
CA VAL A 14 12.05 -10.08 11.56
C VAL A 14 13.00 -8.91 11.38
N GLY A 15 13.73 -8.52 12.43
CA GLY A 15 14.57 -7.32 12.40
C GLY A 15 13.74 -6.05 12.55
N GLU A 16 14.32 -4.91 12.17
CA GLU A 16 13.72 -3.58 12.34
C GLU A 16 13.31 -3.01 10.98
N PHE A 17 12.02 -2.68 10.86
CA PHE A 17 11.45 -2.03 9.69
C PHE A 17 10.81 -0.71 10.09
N VAL A 18 11.14 0.34 9.34
CA VAL A 18 10.32 1.56 9.31
C VAL A 18 9.16 1.27 8.38
N LEU A 19 7.94 1.28 8.90
CA LEU A 19 6.72 1.04 8.13
C LEU A 19 5.99 2.35 7.84
N CYS A 20 5.34 2.42 6.69
CA CYS A 20 4.43 3.51 6.31
C CYS A 20 3.08 2.92 5.89
N SER A 21 2.00 3.59 6.29
CA SER A 21 0.66 3.29 5.81
C SER A 21 0.36 3.97 4.47
N ASP A 22 -0.58 3.40 3.72
CA ASP A 22 -1.17 4.00 2.53
C ASP A 22 -2.65 3.62 2.44
N THR A 23 -3.48 4.52 1.91
CA THR A 23 -4.92 4.27 1.76
C THR A 23 -5.19 3.39 0.55
N VAL A 24 -6.00 2.37 0.76
CA VAL A 24 -6.53 1.50 -0.30
C VAL A 24 -7.66 2.18 -1.06
N ILE A 25 -8.37 3.09 -0.41
CA ILE A 25 -9.53 3.79 -0.96
C ILE A 25 -9.04 5.13 -1.54
N PRO A 26 -8.98 5.28 -2.87
CA PRO A 26 -8.55 6.53 -3.49
C PRO A 26 -9.66 7.58 -3.37
N SER A 27 -9.34 8.74 -2.83
CA SER A 27 -10.26 9.89 -2.80
C SER A 27 -10.19 10.76 -4.06
N PHE A 28 -9.18 10.55 -4.92
CA PHE A 28 -8.94 11.27 -6.18
C PHE A 28 -8.82 12.81 -6.10
N THR A 29 -9.06 13.42 -4.95
CA THR A 29 -9.09 14.89 -4.79
C THR A 29 -7.76 15.57 -5.02
N ARG A 30 -6.66 14.81 -4.99
CA ARG A 30 -5.32 15.29 -5.35
C ARG A 30 -4.98 15.14 -6.83
N TRP A 31 -5.81 14.46 -7.62
CA TRP A 31 -5.54 14.18 -9.03
C TRP A 31 -6.13 15.29 -9.89
N VAL A 32 -5.25 16.14 -10.44
CA VAL A 32 -5.65 17.27 -11.30
C VAL A 32 -6.56 16.82 -12.45
N SER A 33 -6.31 15.64 -13.02
CA SER A 33 -7.13 15.07 -14.10
C SER A 33 -8.56 14.72 -13.71
N LEU A 34 -8.85 14.59 -12.41
CA LEU A 34 -10.16 14.21 -11.88
C LEU A 34 -10.88 15.35 -11.16
N ARG A 35 -10.32 16.57 -11.18
CA ARG A 35 -10.94 17.76 -10.57
C ARG A 35 -12.39 17.98 -10.97
N ARG A 36 -12.70 17.81 -12.26
CA ARG A 36 -14.07 17.93 -12.80
C ARG A 36 -15.10 17.01 -12.14
N ILE A 37 -14.66 15.92 -11.50
CA ILE A 37 -15.52 14.98 -10.77
C ILE A 37 -15.53 15.34 -9.29
N THR A 38 -14.35 15.61 -8.71
CA THR A 38 -14.23 15.88 -7.27
C THR A 38 -14.84 17.23 -6.87
N GLU A 39 -14.89 18.19 -7.80
CA GLU A 39 -15.53 19.51 -7.63
C GLU A 39 -17.06 19.46 -7.81
N LEU A 40 -17.64 18.29 -8.12
CA LEU A 40 -19.10 18.09 -8.06
C LEU A 40 -19.62 17.98 -6.62
N PHE A 41 -18.71 17.81 -5.66
CA PHE A 41 -18.99 17.66 -4.24
C PHE A 41 -18.30 18.79 -3.47
N THR A 42 -18.85 19.18 -2.32
CA THR A 42 -18.20 20.18 -1.46
C THR A 42 -16.93 19.60 -0.81
N GLU A 43 -16.07 20.46 -0.23
CA GLU A 43 -14.89 19.94 0.49
C GLU A 43 -15.31 19.16 1.74
N GLU A 44 -16.41 19.52 2.37
CA GLU A 44 -16.98 18.80 3.53
C GLU A 44 -17.43 17.38 3.14
N GLU A 45 -18.09 17.22 1.98
CA GLU A 45 -18.48 15.91 1.46
C GLU A 45 -17.26 15.06 1.10
N ASN A 46 -16.27 15.67 0.44
CA ASN A 46 -15.00 15.01 0.11
C ASN A 46 -14.24 14.58 1.37
N GLU A 47 -14.23 15.39 2.43
CA GLU A 47 -13.58 15.05 3.70
C GLU A 47 -14.35 14.00 4.48
N ALA A 48 -15.69 14.04 4.47
CA ALA A 48 -16.51 12.99 5.04
C ALA A 48 -16.22 11.63 4.38
N PHE A 49 -16.10 11.59 3.05
CA PHE A 49 -15.72 10.38 2.32
C PHE A 49 -14.32 9.87 2.73
N ARG A 50 -13.33 10.77 2.81
CA ARG A 50 -11.97 10.40 3.27
C ARG A 50 -11.99 9.85 4.69
N THR A 51 -12.78 10.45 5.58
CA THR A 51 -12.90 10.03 6.99
C THR A 51 -13.50 8.63 7.10
N ILE A 52 -14.57 8.33 6.35
CA ILE A 52 -15.19 6.99 6.34
C ILE A 52 -14.20 5.93 5.84
N GLY A 53 -13.36 6.27 4.86
CA GLY A 53 -12.33 5.37 4.35
C GLY A 53 -11.10 5.22 5.26
N TYR A 54 -10.89 6.15 6.20
CA TYR A 54 -9.73 6.16 7.09
C TYR A 54 -9.92 5.18 8.26
N THR A 55 -9.90 3.88 7.94
CA THR A 55 -10.07 2.79 8.92
C THR A 55 -8.91 1.81 8.82
N ILE A 56 -8.74 0.95 9.83
CA ILE A 56 -7.71 -0.10 9.79
C ILE A 56 -7.85 -1.02 8.57
N GLY A 57 -9.08 -1.27 8.10
CA GLY A 57 -9.36 -2.05 6.89
C GLY A 57 -9.17 -1.25 5.58
N GLY A 58 -9.13 0.08 5.66
CA GLY A 58 -8.84 0.96 4.53
C GLY A 58 -7.36 1.28 4.35
N MET A 59 -6.50 0.77 5.24
CA MET A 59 -5.05 1.03 5.24
C MET A 59 -4.27 -0.21 4.88
N MET A 60 -3.18 0.00 4.17
CA MET A 60 -2.16 -1.02 3.91
C MET A 60 -0.82 -0.54 4.41
N VAL A 61 0.01 -1.49 4.82
CA VAL A 61 1.28 -1.21 5.47
C VAL A 61 2.41 -1.82 4.66
N PHE A 62 3.39 -1.00 4.31
CA PHE A 62 4.60 -1.40 3.58
C PHE A 62 5.85 -0.80 4.22
N PRO A 63 7.05 -1.32 3.92
CA PRO A 63 8.29 -0.66 4.30
C PRO A 63 8.38 0.77 3.74
N GLY A 64 8.62 1.73 4.62
CA GLY A 64 8.74 3.16 4.34
C GLY A 64 10.16 3.60 3.99
N ASN A 65 11.18 2.79 4.30
CA ASN A 65 12.57 3.11 4.00
C ASN A 65 12.89 2.96 2.50
N ARG A 66 13.70 3.87 1.95
CA ARG A 66 14.20 3.76 0.57
C ARG A 66 15.44 2.87 0.53
N ILE A 67 15.43 1.87 -0.34
CA ILE A 67 16.60 1.00 -0.63
C ILE A 67 17.24 1.50 -1.94
N ASP A 68 18.57 1.64 -1.96
CA ASP A 68 19.36 2.12 -3.11
C ASP A 68 18.91 3.48 -3.66
N ARG A 69 18.39 4.36 -2.79
CA ARG A 69 17.77 5.65 -3.17
C ARG A 69 16.61 5.51 -4.18
N LYS A 70 16.06 4.30 -4.40
CA LYS A 70 14.92 4.07 -5.27
C LYS A 70 13.60 4.38 -4.55
N MET A 71 12.50 4.38 -5.31
CA MET A 71 11.16 4.58 -4.75
C MET A 71 10.78 3.42 -3.81
N THR A 72 10.03 3.77 -2.76
CA THR A 72 9.30 2.81 -1.91
C THR A 72 8.20 2.10 -2.71
N ILE A 73 7.55 1.10 -2.10
CA ILE A 73 6.40 0.43 -2.71
C ILE A 73 5.27 1.45 -3.00
N ASN A 74 4.92 2.28 -2.01
CA ASN A 74 3.91 3.33 -2.15
C ASN A 74 4.27 4.32 -3.27
N GLY A 75 5.54 4.75 -3.32
CA GLY A 75 6.01 5.66 -4.38
C GLY A 75 5.96 5.03 -5.77
N ALA A 76 6.48 3.81 -5.93
CA ALA A 76 6.47 3.11 -7.21
C ALA A 76 5.05 2.81 -7.71
N ARG A 77 4.12 2.49 -6.79
CA ARG A 77 2.69 2.34 -7.06
C ARG A 77 2.08 3.66 -7.53
N GLY A 78 2.24 4.72 -6.75
CA GLY A 78 1.66 6.04 -7.01
C GLY A 78 2.18 6.69 -8.30
N CYS A 79 3.44 6.48 -8.66
CA CYS A 79 4.01 6.98 -9.91
C CYS A 79 3.65 6.14 -11.15
N ASN A 80 3.10 4.93 -10.96
CA ASN A 80 2.76 4.05 -12.07
C ASN A 80 1.28 4.16 -12.45
N ARG A 81 1.01 4.94 -13.49
CA ARG A 81 -0.36 5.21 -14.00
C ARG A 81 -1.18 3.96 -14.35
N LYS A 82 -0.57 2.79 -14.53
CA LYS A 82 -1.29 1.53 -14.81
C LYS A 82 -1.94 0.91 -13.57
N ILE A 83 -1.50 1.31 -12.37
CA ILE A 83 -1.87 0.69 -11.09
C ILE A 83 -2.15 1.69 -9.96
N ALA A 84 -1.86 2.99 -10.16
CA ALA A 84 -1.89 4.01 -9.10
C ALA A 84 -3.28 4.18 -8.44
N ASP A 85 -4.36 3.98 -9.18
CA ASP A 85 -5.76 4.01 -8.72
C ASP A 85 -6.36 2.62 -8.47
N ARG A 86 -5.64 1.55 -8.84
CA ARG A 86 -6.11 0.17 -8.83
C ARG A 86 -5.37 -0.65 -7.78
N PHE A 87 -5.83 -0.54 -6.54
CA PHE A 87 -5.22 -1.27 -5.43
C PHE A 87 -5.32 -2.80 -5.62
N ASP A 88 -6.38 -3.29 -6.24
CA ASP A 88 -6.52 -4.69 -6.65
C ASP A 88 -5.38 -5.15 -7.57
N LEU A 89 -4.91 -4.32 -8.50
CA LEU A 89 -3.75 -4.63 -9.34
C LEU A 89 -2.44 -4.58 -8.55
N THR A 90 -2.38 -3.80 -7.46
CA THR A 90 -1.26 -3.83 -6.52
C THR A 90 -1.21 -5.17 -5.78
N LEU A 91 -2.35 -5.68 -5.32
CA LEU A 91 -2.46 -7.01 -4.72
C LEU A 91 -2.09 -8.11 -5.73
N GLU A 92 -2.51 -7.99 -6.99
CA GLU A 92 -2.10 -8.91 -8.05
C GLU A 92 -0.57 -8.87 -8.28
N CYS A 93 0.06 -7.69 -8.20
CA CYS A 93 1.53 -7.60 -8.27
C CYS A 93 2.22 -8.35 -7.13
N ILE A 94 1.67 -8.26 -5.91
CA ILE A 94 2.17 -8.97 -4.72
C ILE A 94 1.96 -10.48 -4.88
N ARG A 95 0.77 -10.92 -5.30
CA ARG A 95 0.49 -12.34 -5.60
C ARG A 95 1.47 -12.90 -6.63
N ARG A 96 1.70 -12.16 -7.72
CA ARG A 96 2.70 -12.53 -8.75
C ARG A 96 4.12 -12.57 -8.21
N HIS A 97 4.48 -11.70 -7.27
CA HIS A 97 5.79 -11.71 -6.61
C HIS A 97 6.03 -13.03 -5.86
N TYR A 98 5.04 -13.53 -5.10
CA TYR A 98 5.13 -14.85 -4.45
C TYR A 98 5.24 -16.01 -5.45
N LEU A 99 4.67 -15.86 -6.64
CA LEU A 99 4.74 -16.84 -7.72
C LEU A 99 5.96 -16.64 -8.64
N VAL A 100 6.85 -15.70 -8.33
CA VAL A 100 8.04 -15.37 -9.15
C VAL A 100 7.65 -15.00 -10.60
N GLN A 101 6.52 -14.31 -10.76
CA GLN A 101 5.99 -13.84 -12.04
C GLN A 101 6.24 -12.34 -12.24
N ARG A 102 6.30 -11.93 -13.51
CA ARG A 102 6.50 -10.52 -13.88
C ARG A 102 5.29 -9.66 -13.51
N SER A 103 5.55 -8.48 -12.97
CA SER A 103 4.53 -7.45 -12.68
C SER A 103 5.14 -6.04 -12.78
N PRO A 104 4.30 -4.99 -12.94
CA PRO A 104 4.78 -3.61 -12.96
C PRO A 104 5.50 -3.15 -11.67
N LEU A 105 5.33 -3.87 -10.56
CA LEU A 105 6.06 -3.62 -9.30
C LEU A 105 7.16 -4.65 -9.02
N GLY A 106 7.44 -5.60 -9.93
CA GLY A 106 8.29 -6.76 -9.67
C GLY A 106 9.68 -6.40 -9.12
N GLU A 107 10.38 -5.47 -9.76
CA GLU A 107 11.69 -4.99 -9.29
C GLU A 107 11.61 -4.25 -7.95
N THR A 108 10.53 -3.52 -7.71
CA THR A 108 10.33 -2.81 -6.44
C THR A 108 10.05 -3.79 -5.31
N LEU A 109 9.17 -4.77 -5.52
CA LEU A 109 8.85 -5.80 -4.53
C LEU A 109 10.09 -6.66 -4.21
N ALA A 110 10.91 -6.99 -5.22
CA ALA A 110 12.15 -7.74 -5.03
C ALA A 110 13.19 -7.03 -4.14
N ARG A 111 13.20 -5.70 -4.09
CA ARG A 111 14.06 -4.95 -3.14
C ARG A 111 13.65 -5.18 -1.69
N TYR A 112 12.37 -5.41 -1.44
CA TYR A 112 11.80 -5.66 -0.10
C TYR A 112 11.53 -7.15 0.14
N ARG A 113 12.29 -8.05 -0.50
CA ARG A 113 12.09 -9.51 -0.39
C ARG A 113 12.07 -10.01 1.06
N GLU A 114 12.86 -9.42 1.97
CA GLU A 114 12.92 -9.83 3.38
C GLU A 114 11.58 -9.59 4.09
N PHE A 115 10.93 -8.46 3.77
CA PHE A 115 9.58 -8.13 4.26
C PHE A 115 8.54 -9.15 3.76
N PHE A 116 8.61 -9.56 2.49
CA PHE A 116 7.67 -10.54 1.91
C PHE A 116 8.01 -12.00 2.24
N ALA A 117 9.26 -12.33 2.58
CA ALA A 117 9.67 -13.68 2.97
C ALA A 117 9.03 -14.11 4.30
N PHE A 118 8.84 -13.16 5.23
CA PHE A 118 8.24 -13.40 6.53
C PHE A 118 6.81 -13.96 6.44
N SER A 119 5.97 -13.44 5.53
CA SER A 119 4.59 -13.91 5.38
C SER A 119 4.50 -15.37 4.90
N ARG A 120 5.61 -15.97 4.46
CA ARG A 120 5.69 -17.37 4.04
C ARG A 120 6.00 -18.31 5.21
N THR A 121 6.61 -17.79 6.28
CA THR A 121 7.09 -18.56 7.43
C THR A 121 6.08 -18.59 8.59
N SER A 122 5.05 -17.72 8.60
CA SER A 122 3.94 -17.77 9.55
C SER A 122 2.95 -18.93 9.30
N LYS A 123 3.45 -20.18 9.21
CA LYS A 123 2.65 -21.39 9.46
C LYS A 123 2.50 -21.65 10.97
N GLY A 124 2.12 -20.60 11.70
CA GLY A 124 1.98 -20.60 13.14
C GLY A 124 1.24 -19.34 13.58
N THR A 125 -0.08 -19.34 13.40
CA THR A 125 -1.03 -18.40 14.01
C THR A 125 -0.80 -16.91 13.73
N SER A 126 -1.20 -16.45 12.54
CA SER A 126 -2.01 -15.24 12.36
C SER A 126 -2.49 -15.18 10.92
N ASN A 127 -3.75 -15.55 10.73
CA ASN A 127 -4.46 -15.32 9.48
C ASN A 127 -4.42 -13.81 9.17
N PHE A 128 -3.67 -13.39 8.15
CA PHE A 128 -4.04 -12.19 7.39
C PHE A 128 -5.21 -12.56 6.47
N SER A 129 -6.37 -12.82 7.09
CA SER A 129 -7.63 -13.07 6.40
C SER A 129 -8.36 -11.73 6.26
N CYS A 130 -7.96 -10.93 5.27
CA CYS A 130 -8.94 -10.11 4.60
C CYS A 130 -9.63 -11.03 3.58
N TYR A 131 -10.96 -11.10 3.62
CA TYR A 131 -11.83 -11.98 2.81
C TYR A 131 -12.01 -13.43 3.30
N ARG A 132 -12.89 -13.59 4.29
CA ARG A 132 -13.91 -14.65 4.28
C ARG A 132 -15.15 -14.15 5.02
N THR A 133 -16.24 -13.97 4.27
CA THR A 133 -17.61 -13.91 4.81
C THR A 133 -17.95 -15.18 5.56
#